data_AF-A0A9P8UZU8-F1
#
_entry.id   AF-A0A9P8UZU8-F1
#
_cell.length_a   1.000
_cell.length_b   1.000
_cell.length_c   1.000
_cell.angle_alpha   90.00
_cell.angle_beta   90.00
_cell.angle_gamma   90.00
#
_symmetry.space_group_name_H-M   'P 1'
#
loop_
_entity.id
_entity.type
_entity.pdbx_description
1 polymer ?
#
loop_
_entity_poly.entity_id
_entity_poly.type
_entity_poly.pdbx_seq_one_letter_code
_entity_poly.pdbx_strand_id
1 'polypeptide(L)'
;YYLLYCRLCRTAVRPGRGIERYFRDGHGLKGSILKEILLLYVDSDLADPTTAILPVDGSRLPEFPVLKGFSCNDCRFFTRVYNNVVRYRRTVGYAATNGWSEVSV
;
A
#
# COMPACT_ATOMS: atom_id res chain seq x y z
N TYR A 1 5.55 15.95 -3.19
CA TYR A 1 5.02 14.89 -4.09
C TYR A 1 3.59 14.59 -3.70
N TYR A 2 2.77 14.17 -4.66
CA TYR A 2 1.37 13.81 -4.41
C TYR A 2 1.19 12.29 -4.53
N LEU A 3 0.33 11.71 -3.69
CA LEU A 3 -0.03 10.29 -3.77
C LEU A 3 -1.47 10.17 -4.25
N LEU A 4 -1.70 9.24 -5.18
CA LEU A 4 -3.06 8.90 -5.57
C LEU A 4 -3.67 7.96 -4.54
N TYR A 5 -4.79 8.35 -3.94
CA TYR A 5 -5.48 7.55 -2.93
C TYR A 5 -6.86 7.11 -3.40
N CYS A 6 -7.11 5.81 -3.41
CA CYS A 6 -8.43 5.27 -3.69
C CYS A 6 -9.27 5.22 -2.41
N ARG A 7 -10.34 6.02 -2.36
CA ARG A 7 -11.25 6.07 -1.21
C ARG A 7 -12.12 4.82 -1.05
N LEU A 8 -12.34 4.06 -2.11
CA LEU A 8 -13.15 2.84 -2.08
C LEU A 8 -12.43 1.71 -1.32
N CYS A 9 -11.19 1.41 -1.70
CA CYS A 9 -10.41 0.36 -1.01
C CYS A 9 -9.54 0.89 0.13
N ARG A 10 -9.45 2.22 0.28
CA ARG A 10 -8.57 2.89 1.23
C ARG A 10 -7.08 2.60 1.00
N THR A 11 -6.66 2.59 -0.26
CA THR A 11 -5.32 2.15 -0.68
C THR A 11 -4.65 3.22 -1.55
N ALA A 12 -3.37 3.47 -1.32
CA ALA A 12 -2.55 4.28 -2.22
C ALA A 12 -2.28 3.53 -3.53
N VAL A 13 -2.43 4.21 -4.64
CA VAL A 13 -2.33 3.64 -5.99
C VAL A 13 -0.97 3.96 -6.57
N ARG A 14 -0.32 2.95 -7.14
CA ARG A 14 0.97 3.11 -7.80
C ARG A 14 0.80 3.90 -9.12
N PRO A 15 1.64 4.90 -9.41
CA PRO A 15 1.52 5.72 -10.61
C PRO A 15 1.86 4.94 -11.90
N GLY A 16 1.64 5.60 -13.05
CA GLY A 16 1.86 5.03 -14.37
C GLY A 16 0.94 3.84 -14.65
N ARG A 17 1.51 2.72 -15.14
CA ARG A 17 0.76 1.49 -15.43
C ARG A 17 0.05 0.89 -14.20
N GLY A 18 0.45 1.29 -12.99
CA GLY A 18 -0.19 0.87 -11.75
C GLY A 18 -1.62 1.37 -11.60
N ILE A 19 -1.92 2.57 -12.10
CA ILE A 19 -3.26 3.20 -12.01
C ILE A 19 -4.27 2.41 -12.83
N GLU A 20 -3.92 2.11 -14.09
CA GLU A 20 -4.77 1.35 -15.01
C GLU A 20 -5.07 -0.05 -14.46
N ARG A 21 -4.03 -0.77 -14.04
CA ARG A 21 -4.18 -2.11 -13.47
C ARG A 21 -5.05 -2.07 -12.21
N TYR A 22 -4.85 -1.09 -11.34
CA TYR A 22 -5.59 -0.96 -10.10
C TYR A 22 -7.09 -0.77 -10.35
N PHE A 23 -7.48 0.13 -11.24
CA PHE A 23 -8.90 0.39 -11.53
C PHE A 23 -9.54 -0.71 -12.39
N ARG A 24 -8.80 -1.27 -13.35
CA ARG A 24 -9.30 -2.38 -14.18
C ARG A 24 -9.51 -3.66 -13.38
N ASP A 25 -8.47 -4.10 -12.67
CA ASP A 25 -8.49 -5.41 -12.03
C ASP A 25 -9.06 -5.33 -10.60
N GLY A 26 -8.78 -4.23 -9.90
CA GLY A 26 -9.24 -4.03 -8.52
C GLY A 26 -10.68 -3.54 -8.42
N HIS A 27 -11.15 -2.76 -9.39
CA HIS A 27 -12.50 -2.17 -9.39
C HIS A 27 -13.37 -2.62 -10.58
N GLY A 28 -12.84 -3.42 -11.51
CA GLY A 28 -13.59 -3.89 -12.67
C GLY A 28 -13.92 -2.79 -13.70
N LEU A 29 -13.29 -1.61 -13.61
CA LEU A 29 -13.60 -0.49 -14.50
C LEU A 29 -13.06 -0.74 -15.90
N LYS A 30 -13.88 -0.44 -16.91
CA LYS A 30 -13.59 -0.69 -18.33
C LYS A 30 -14.16 0.42 -19.21
N GLY A 31 -13.79 0.41 -20.49
CA GLY A 31 -14.37 1.32 -21.49
C GLY A 31 -14.03 2.79 -21.26
N SER A 32 -15.01 3.66 -21.52
CA SER A 32 -14.88 5.13 -21.40
C SER A 32 -14.51 5.57 -19.99
N ILE A 33 -15.15 5.00 -18.97
CA ILE A 33 -14.92 5.36 -17.56
C ILE A 33 -13.44 5.16 -17.18
N LEU A 34 -12.85 4.03 -17.57
CA LEU A 34 -11.42 3.79 -17.31
C LEU A 34 -10.53 4.79 -18.06
N LYS A 35 -10.86 5.12 -19.31
CA LYS A 35 -10.10 6.12 -20.09
C LYS A 35 -10.16 7.51 -19.45
N GLU A 36 -11.34 7.95 -19.01
CA GLU A 36 -11.53 9.23 -18.35
C GLU A 36 -10.70 9.32 -17.05
N ILE A 37 -10.74 8.27 -16.23
CA ILE A 37 -9.91 8.19 -15.01
C ILE A 37 -8.42 8.30 -15.34
N LEU A 38 -7.95 7.61 -16.36
CA LEU A 38 -6.53 7.66 -16.74
C LEU A 38 -6.12 9.04 -17.27
N LEU A 39 -7.01 9.72 -18.00
CA LEU A 39 -6.77 11.09 -18.47
C LEU A 39 -6.63 12.09 -17.33
N LEU A 40 -7.37 11.93 -16.23
CA LEU A 40 -7.26 12.83 -15.07
C LEU A 40 -5.85 12.84 -14.45
N TYR A 41 -5.09 11.76 -14.59
CA TYR A 41 -3.80 11.59 -13.94
C TYR A 41 -2.61 11.53 -14.92
N VAL A 42 -2.83 11.75 -16.21
CA VAL A 42 -1.80 11.56 -17.25
C VAL A 42 -0.62 12.51 -17.07
N ASP A 43 -0.88 13.76 -16.67
CA ASP A 43 0.12 14.81 -16.46
C ASP A 43 0.39 15.07 -14.96
N SER A 44 -0.12 14.21 -14.07
CA SER A 44 0.06 14.38 -12.63
C SER A 44 1.42 13.82 -12.17
N ASP A 45 2.19 14.63 -11.44
CA ASP A 45 3.42 14.20 -10.78
C ASP A 45 3.12 13.42 -9.49
N LEU A 46 2.75 12.16 -9.69
CA LEU A 46 2.36 11.23 -8.64
C LEU A 46 3.57 10.40 -8.16
N ALA A 47 3.84 10.45 -6.86
CA ALA A 47 4.85 9.59 -6.24
C ALA A 47 4.39 8.14 -6.17
N ASP A 48 5.36 7.22 -6.20
CA ASP A 48 5.14 5.82 -5.92
C ASP A 48 5.01 5.61 -4.40
N PRO A 49 3.86 5.11 -3.89
CA PRO A 49 3.67 4.90 -2.47
C PRO A 49 4.64 3.87 -1.85
N THR A 50 5.32 3.06 -2.68
CA THR A 50 6.33 2.10 -2.20
C THR A 50 7.71 2.74 -1.98
N THR A 51 7.96 3.90 -2.56
CA THR A 51 9.23 4.63 -2.46
C THR A 51 9.07 6.03 -1.86
N ALA A 52 7.83 6.49 -1.67
CA ALA A 52 7.53 7.75 -1.04
C ALA A 52 8.17 7.80 0.36
N ILE A 53 8.89 8.89 0.63
CA ILE A 53 9.50 9.13 1.93
C ILE A 53 8.34 9.26 2.93
N LEU A 54 8.34 8.44 3.97
CA LEU A 54 7.42 8.66 5.08
C LEU A 54 7.94 9.84 5.91
N PRO A 55 7.06 10.64 6.53
CA PRO A 55 7.48 11.67 7.47
C PRO A 55 8.47 11.08 8.48
N VAL A 56 9.62 11.73 8.66
CA VAL A 56 10.76 11.26 9.50
C VAL A 56 10.35 11.07 10.96
N ASP A 57 9.38 11.83 11.40
CA ASP A 57 8.76 11.79 12.72
C ASP A 57 7.77 10.60 12.88
N GLY A 58 7.55 9.80 11.83
CA GLY A 58 6.55 8.73 11.84
C GLY A 58 5.12 9.25 11.87
N SER A 59 4.93 10.55 11.62
CA SER A 59 3.62 11.18 11.67
C SER A 59 2.69 10.60 10.61
N ARG A 60 1.50 10.23 11.05
CA ARG A 60 0.41 9.74 10.20
C ARG A 60 0.01 10.83 9.20
N LEU A 61 -0.18 10.45 7.94
CA LEU A 61 -0.90 11.28 6.98
C LEU A 61 -2.39 11.30 7.37
N PRO A 62 -2.99 12.44 7.75
CA PRO A 62 -4.33 12.52 8.37
C PRO A 62 -5.43 11.80 7.57
N GLU A 63 -5.32 11.86 6.24
CA GLU A 63 -6.23 11.27 5.27
C GLU A 63 -6.14 9.73 5.14
N PHE A 64 -5.10 9.10 5.71
CA PHE A 64 -4.95 7.65 5.68
C PHE A 64 -5.59 7.00 6.90
N PRO A 65 -6.50 6.02 6.72
CA PRO A 65 -7.10 5.30 7.82
C PRO A 65 -6.05 4.49 8.55
N VAL A 66 -6.14 4.47 9.88
CA VAL A 66 -5.29 3.63 10.72
C VAL A 66 -5.62 2.17 10.43
N LEU A 67 -4.66 1.44 9.89
CA LEU A 67 -4.75 0.03 9.55
C LEU A 67 -4.04 -0.77 10.63
N LYS A 68 -4.77 -1.70 11.24
CA LYS A 68 -4.15 -2.72 12.09
C LYS A 68 -3.40 -3.72 11.23
N GLY A 69 -2.19 -4.07 11.65
CA GLY A 69 -1.38 -5.10 11.00
C GLY A 69 -0.30 -5.63 11.92
N PHE A 70 0.61 -6.39 11.34
CA PHE A 70 1.70 -7.09 11.99
C PHE A 70 3.01 -6.65 11.36
N SER A 71 3.94 -6.13 12.16
CA SER A 71 5.32 -5.90 11.75
C SER A 71 6.21 -7.00 12.32
N CYS A 72 7.19 -7.44 11.51
CA CYS A 72 8.28 -8.26 12.03
C CYS A 72 9.18 -7.38 12.89
N ASN A 73 9.60 -7.89 14.05
CA ASN A 73 10.48 -7.13 14.95
C ASN A 73 11.95 -7.18 14.52
N ASP A 74 12.32 -8.14 13.67
CA ASP A 74 13.71 -8.38 13.24
C ASP A 74 14.00 -7.87 11.82
N CYS A 75 12.98 -7.48 11.06
CA CYS A 75 13.15 -6.98 9.70
C CYS A 75 12.04 -5.98 9.31
N ARG A 76 12.19 -5.29 8.18
CA ARG A 76 11.23 -4.30 7.68
C ARG A 76 9.95 -4.89 7.07
N PHE A 77 9.65 -6.17 7.31
CA PHE A 77 8.45 -6.80 6.77
C PHE A 77 7.20 -6.37 7.55
N PHE A 78 6.16 -5.97 6.85
CA PHE A 78 4.87 -5.59 7.42
C PHE A 78 3.72 -6.21 6.61
N THR A 79 2.66 -6.66 7.29
CA THR A 79 1.46 -7.20 6.64
C THR A 79 0.20 -6.92 7.46
N ARG A 80 -0.92 -6.71 6.77
CA ARG A 80 -2.23 -6.59 7.42
C ARG A 80 -2.94 -7.93 7.63
N VAL A 81 -2.42 -8.99 7.03
CA VAL A 81 -3.02 -10.32 7.03
C VAL A 81 -2.14 -11.29 7.81
N TYR A 82 -2.68 -11.90 8.85
CA TYR A 82 -1.95 -12.85 9.71
C TYR A 82 -1.44 -14.08 8.93
N ASN A 83 -2.16 -14.56 7.92
CA ASN A 83 -1.69 -15.69 7.10
C ASN A 83 -0.37 -15.39 6.38
N ASN A 84 -0.10 -14.13 6.03
CA ASN A 84 1.18 -13.73 5.46
C ASN A 84 2.31 -13.79 6.50
N VAL A 85 2.03 -13.54 7.78
CA VAL A 85 2.98 -13.77 8.89
C VAL A 85 3.37 -15.25 8.94
N VAL A 86 2.38 -16.14 8.94
CA VAL A 86 2.61 -17.59 8.98
C VAL A 86 3.42 -18.07 7.78
N ARG A 87 3.09 -17.58 6.58
CA ARG A 87 3.82 -17.91 5.35
C ARG A 87 5.25 -17.35 5.37
N TYR A 88 5.43 -16.11 5.81
CA TYR A 88 6.73 -15.47 5.91
C TYR A 88 7.68 -16.25 6.82
N ARG A 89 7.20 -16.68 8.00
CA ARG A 89 7.96 -17.54 8.92
C ARG A 89 8.48 -18.81 8.26
N ARG A 90 7.68 -19.46 7.41
CA ARG A 90 8.07 -20.68 6.69
C ARG A 90 9.10 -20.43 5.59
N THR A 91 9.14 -19.22 5.05
CA THR A 91 9.93 -18.90 3.85
C THR A 91 11.30 -18.33 4.21
N VAL A 92 11.39 -17.51 5.25
CA VAL A 92 12.59 -16.71 5.53
C VAL A 92 13.56 -17.37 6.51
N GLY A 93 13.18 -18.48 7.15
CA GLY A 93 14.09 -19.33 7.93
C GLY A 93 14.58 -18.71 9.26
N TYR A 94 14.63 -17.39 9.36
CA TYR A 94 14.71 -16.68 10.63
C TYR A 94 13.33 -16.73 11.27
N ALA A 95 13.17 -17.63 12.23
CA ALA A 95 12.17 -17.44 13.26
C ALA A 95 12.42 -16.04 13.83
N ALA A 96 11.48 -15.12 13.65
CA ALA A 96 11.56 -13.80 14.26
C ALA A 96 11.72 -14.02 15.78
N THR A 97 12.95 -14.00 16.27
CA THR A 97 13.32 -14.34 17.65
C THR A 97 12.66 -13.37 18.61
N ASN A 98 12.46 -12.13 18.16
CA ASN A 98 11.76 -11.10 18.91
C ASN A 98 10.25 -11.05 18.62
N GLY A 99 9.71 -11.96 17.80
CA GLY A 99 8.29 -12.09 17.53
C GLY A 99 7.73 -11.05 16.55
N TRP A 100 6.44 -10.78 16.70
CA TRP A 100 5.67 -9.87 15.84
C TRP A 100 4.93 -8.88 16.73
N SER A 101 4.94 -7.62 16.32
CA SER A 101 4.18 -6.58 17.01
C SER A 101 2.92 -6.26 16.21
N GLU A 102 1.79 -6.17 16.92
CA GLU A 102 0.61 -5.52 16.35
C GLU A 102 0.90 -4.03 16.26
N VAL A 103 0.87 -3.51 15.04
CA VAL A 103 1.10 -2.09 14.78
C VAL A 103 -0.13 -1.49 14.12
N SER A 104 -0.41 -0.26 14.49
CA SER A 104 -1.43 0.59 13.90
C SER A 104 -0.70 1.59 13.01
N VAL A 105 -0.92 1.53 11.70
CA VAL A 105 -0.24 2.36 10.69
C VAL A 105 -1.24 3.21 9.94
#